data_AF-A0A3A6VFH3-F1
#
_entry.id   AF-A0A3A6VFH3-F1
#
_cell.length_a   1.000
_cell.length_b   1.000
_cell.length_c   1.000
_cell.angle_alpha   90.00
_cell.angle_beta   90.00
_cell.angle_gamma   90.00
#
_symmetry.space_group_name_H-M   'P 1'
#
loop_
_entity.id
_entity.type
_entity.pdbx_description
1 polymer ?
#
loop_
_entity_poly.entity_id
_entity_poly.type
_entity_poly.pdbx_seq_one_letter_code
_entity_poly.pdbx_strand_id
1 'polypeptide(L)' 'MKAKFFFMSLFLIVGDLSWAKGKVSKCDYDISSLPVIANKPGKWCLNKNLTYSNNKQDAITIQSNDVTIDGNSLYIKRSK' A
#
# COMPACT_ATOMS: atom_id res chain seq x y z
N MET A 1 -6.37 44.77 -51.25
CA MET A 1 -5.25 43.82 -51.01
C MET A 1 -4.63 44.22 -49.68
N LYS A 2 -4.56 43.43 -48.61
CA LYS A 2 -4.04 42.06 -48.49
C LYS A 2 -4.61 41.49 -47.17
N ALA A 3 -5.42 40.45 -47.25
CA ALA A 3 -5.87 39.69 -46.08
C ALA A 3 -4.70 38.88 -45.52
N LYS A 4 -4.61 38.79 -44.19
CA LYS A 4 -3.74 37.81 -43.52
C LYS A 4 -4.58 37.09 -42.47
N PHE A 5 -5.23 36.03 -42.90
CA PHE A 5 -5.76 35.00 -42.03
C PHE A 5 -4.58 34.20 -41.48
N PHE A 6 -4.34 34.28 -40.18
CA PHE A 6 -3.42 33.38 -39.48
C PHE A 6 -4.26 32.35 -38.72
N PHE A 7 -4.56 31.24 -39.41
CA PHE A 7 -4.96 30.00 -38.77
C PHE A 7 -3.69 29.35 -38.20
N MET A 8 -3.47 29.40 -36.89
CA MET A 8 -2.50 28.52 -36.25
C MET A 8 -3.03 27.98 -34.92
N SER A 9 -3.47 26.73 -35.05
CA SER A 9 -3.10 25.63 -34.17
C SER A 9 -3.61 25.69 -32.72
N LEU A 10 -4.80 25.15 -32.58
CA LEU A 10 -5.27 24.45 -31.40
C LEU A 10 -4.35 23.23 -31.15
N PHE A 11 -3.21 23.43 -30.47
CA PHE A 11 -2.57 22.32 -29.76
C PHE A 11 -3.24 22.23 -28.39
N LEU A 12 -4.21 21.32 -28.31
CA LEU A 12 -4.65 20.73 -27.06
C LEU A 12 -3.40 20.20 -26.34
N ILE A 13 -2.93 20.91 -25.32
CA ILE A 13 -2.03 20.34 -24.33
C ILE A 13 -2.88 19.40 -23.48
N VAL A 14 -3.18 18.22 -24.05
CA VAL A 14 -3.36 17.00 -23.25
C VAL A 14 -1.96 16.61 -22.81
N GLY A 15 -1.43 17.38 -21.85
CA GLY A 15 -0.32 16.97 -21.02
C GLY A 15 -0.84 15.84 -20.15
N ASP A 16 -0.66 14.63 -20.67
CA ASP A 16 -0.52 13.39 -19.94
C ASP A 16 -0.83 13.52 -18.45
N LEU A 17 -2.02 13.02 -18.06
CA LEU A 17 -2.26 12.48 -16.75
C LEU A 17 -1.28 11.30 -16.61
N SER A 18 -0.01 11.62 -16.37
CA SER A 18 1.06 10.69 -16.13
C SER A 18 0.59 9.87 -14.95
N TRP A 19 0.20 8.64 -15.26
CA TRP A 19 -0.27 7.66 -14.33
C TRP A 19 0.85 7.56 -13.32
N ALA A 20 0.67 8.16 -12.14
CA ALA A 20 1.35 7.74 -10.95
C ALA A 20 0.90 6.29 -10.79
N LYS A 21 1.64 5.40 -11.45
CA LYS A 21 1.65 3.97 -11.22
C LYS A 21 2.21 3.90 -9.81
N GLY A 22 1.33 4.18 -8.83
CA GLY A 22 1.61 4.05 -7.43
C GLY A 22 2.23 2.68 -7.34
N LYS A 23 3.50 2.63 -6.97
CA LYS A 23 4.14 1.36 -6.70
C LYS A 23 3.15 0.68 -5.76
N VAL A 24 2.57 -0.45 -6.19
CA VAL A 24 1.86 -1.33 -5.28
C VAL A 24 2.88 -1.57 -4.19
N SER A 25 2.68 -0.91 -3.05
CA SER A 25 3.76 -0.61 -2.15
C SER A 25 4.25 -1.96 -1.65
N LYS A 26 5.48 -2.30 -2.06
CA LYS A 26 6.21 -3.45 -1.55
C LYS A 26 6.17 -3.33 -0.03
N CYS A 27 5.94 -4.44 0.64
CA CYS A 27 5.91 -4.48 2.09
C CYS A 27 7.26 -4.01 2.63
N ASP A 28 7.24 -3.12 3.61
CA ASP A 28 8.45 -2.66 4.31
C ASP A 28 8.91 -3.73 5.30
N TYR A 29 7.96 -4.49 5.86
CA TYR A 29 8.20 -5.57 6.81
C TYR A 29 7.31 -6.78 6.53
N ASP A 30 7.89 -7.98 6.70
CA ASP A 30 7.17 -9.24 6.60
C ASP A 30 6.75 -9.75 7.98
N ILE A 31 5.47 -10.08 8.12
CA ILE A 31 4.89 -10.79 9.26
C ILE A 31 4.90 -12.29 8.92
N SER A 32 5.87 -13.00 9.49
CA SER A 32 6.08 -14.44 9.28
C SER A 32 5.81 -15.29 10.54
N SER A 33 5.47 -14.66 11.66
CA SER A 33 5.14 -15.31 12.93
C SER A 33 4.27 -14.38 13.78
N LEU A 34 3.60 -14.95 14.78
CA LEU A 34 2.77 -14.23 15.77
C LEU A 34 3.18 -14.69 17.18
N PRO A 35 3.16 -13.81 18.19
CA PRO A 35 2.77 -12.40 18.11
C PRO A 35 3.85 -11.52 17.44
N VAL A 36 3.45 -10.36 16.92
CA VAL A 36 4.37 -9.35 16.35
C VAL A 36 4.04 -7.95 16.88
N ILE A 37 5.07 -7.13 17.07
CA ILE A 37 4.94 -5.73 17.49
C ILE A 37 5.39 -4.84 16.34
N ALA A 38 4.46 -4.11 15.75
CA ALA A 38 4.74 -3.10 14.74
C ALA A 38 5.20 -1.80 15.41
N ASN A 39 6.51 -1.71 15.67
CA ASN A 39 7.16 -0.58 16.37
C ASN A 39 7.86 0.42 15.43
N LYS A 40 7.68 0.27 14.11
CA LYS A 40 8.20 1.17 13.08
C LYS A 40 7.09 1.57 12.10
N PRO A 41 7.07 2.82 11.63
CA PRO A 41 6.15 3.25 10.59
C PRO A 41 6.41 2.46 9.30
N GLY A 42 5.35 2.25 8.51
CA GLY A 42 5.43 1.55 7.22
C GLY A 42 4.37 0.46 7.05
N LYS A 43 4.47 -0.24 5.93
CA LYS A 43 3.57 -1.31 5.53
C LYS A 43 4.09 -2.67 5.97
N TRP A 44 3.35 -3.33 6.85
CA TRP A 44 3.62 -4.66 7.34
C TRP A 44 2.69 -5.65 6.64
N CYS A 45 3.24 -6.70 6.03
CA CYS A 45 2.45 -7.66 5.27
C CYS A 45 2.59 -9.08 5.78
N LEU A 46 1.49 -9.85 5.74
CA LEU A 46 1.60 -11.29 5.86
C LEU A 46 2.38 -11.87 4.66
N ASN A 47 3.30 -12.79 4.94
CA ASN A 47 4.00 -13.55 3.89
C ASN A 47 3.60 -15.04 3.84
N LYS A 48 2.81 -15.51 4.81
CA LYS A 48 2.15 -16.82 4.81
C LYS A 48 0.88 -16.79 5.68
N ASN A 49 0.03 -17.80 5.55
CA ASN A 49 -1.06 -18.01 6.50
C ASN A 49 -0.50 -18.33 7.89
N LEU A 50 -1.03 -17.68 8.92
CA LEU A 50 -0.57 -17.85 10.30
C LEU A 50 -1.71 -18.36 11.18
N THR A 51 -1.35 -19.12 12.21
CA THR A 51 -2.29 -19.55 13.24
C THR A 51 -1.84 -18.98 14.58
N TYR A 52 -2.79 -18.46 15.35
CA TYR A 52 -2.54 -17.86 16.65
C TYR A 52 -3.42 -18.52 17.72
N SER A 53 -2.80 -19.08 18.76
CA SER A 53 -3.47 -19.86 19.81
C SER A 53 -3.51 -19.16 21.17
N ASN A 54 -2.81 -18.03 21.34
CA ASN A 54 -2.76 -17.38 22.63
C ASN A 54 -3.99 -16.47 22.83
N ASN A 55 -4.70 -16.69 23.94
CA ASN A 55 -5.89 -15.93 24.31
C ASN A 55 -5.61 -14.75 25.25
N LYS A 56 -4.35 -14.57 25.69
CA LYS A 56 -3.93 -13.58 26.70
C LYS A 56 -3.18 -12.37 26.13
N GLN A 57 -2.82 -12.39 24.85
CA GLN A 57 -2.06 -11.33 24.17
C GLN A 57 -2.55 -11.17 22.74
N ASP A 58 -2.42 -9.96 22.19
CA ASP A 58 -2.78 -9.67 20.81
C ASP A 58 -1.85 -10.36 19.82
N ALA A 59 -2.39 -10.76 18.67
CA ALA A 59 -1.58 -11.34 17.59
C ALA A 59 -0.66 -10.30 16.94
N ILE A 60 -1.16 -9.08 16.79
CA ILE A 60 -0.43 -7.92 16.26
C ILE A 60 -0.66 -6.75 17.21
N THR A 61 0.41 -6.20 17.77
CA THR A 61 0.37 -4.96 18.56
C THR A 61 0.97 -3.83 17.73
N ILE A 62 0.26 -2.69 17.64
CA ILE A 62 0.77 -1.49 16.95
C ILE A 62 1.31 -0.52 18.01
N GLN A 63 2.59 -0.14 17.88
CA GLN A 63 3.28 0.78 18.81
C GLN A 63 3.95 1.96 18.11
N SER A 64 3.73 2.11 16.80
CA SER A 64 4.24 3.23 16.01
C SER A 64 3.09 3.93 15.30
N ASN A 65 3.29 5.20 14.97
CA ASN A 65 2.39 5.91 14.07
C ASN A 65 2.59 5.40 12.63
N ASP A 66 1.63 5.67 11.76
CA ASP A 66 1.73 5.41 10.31
C ASP A 66 2.02 3.94 9.95
N VAL A 67 1.39 3.01 10.67
CA VAL A 67 1.44 1.57 10.39
C VAL A 67 0.26 1.16 9.51
N THR A 68 0.55 0.52 8.38
CA THR A 68 -0.46 -0.17 7.56
C THR A 68 -0.26 -1.67 7.67
N ILE A 69 -1.31 -2.40 8.08
CA ILE A 69 -1.31 -3.88 8.06
C ILE A 69 -2.00 -4.35 6.79
N ASP A 70 -1.29 -5.14 5.97
CA ASP A 70 -1.81 -5.73 4.74
C ASP A 70 -1.78 -7.27 4.84
N GLY A 71 -2.95 -7.89 4.69
CA GLY A 71 -3.06 -9.35 4.69
C GLY A 71 -2.44 -9.99 3.45
N ASN A 72 -2.21 -9.25 2.36
CA ASN A 72 -1.73 -9.77 1.07
C ASN A 72 -2.56 -10.99 0.59
N SER A 73 -3.88 -10.94 0.79
CA SER A 73 -4.83 -12.06 0.58
C SER A 73 -4.59 -13.31 1.44
N LEU A 74 -3.73 -13.22 2.45
CA LEU A 74 -3.47 -14.24 3.46
C LEU A 74 -4.23 -13.91 4.74
N TYR A 75 -4.32 -14.88 5.65
CA TYR A 75 -5.12 -14.74 6.87
C TYR A 75 -4.40 -15.22 8.12
N ILE A 76 -4.83 -14.66 9.24
CA ILE A 76 -4.53 -15.13 10.59
C ILE A 76 -5.72 -15.94 11.07
N LYS A 77 -5.52 -17.22 11.34
CA LYS A 77 -6.54 -18.09 11.93
C LYS A 77 -6.35 -18.17 13.44
N ARG A 78 -7.44 -18.04 14.19
CA ARG A 78 -7.42 -18.37 15.61
C ARG A 78 -7.44 -19.89 15.79
N SER A 79 -6.49 -20.44 16.56
CA SER A 79 -6.60 -21.83 17.02
C SER A 79 -7.68 -21.90 18.08
N LYS A 80 -8.55 -22.90 17.98
CA LYS A 80 -9.47 -23.26 19.06
C LYS A 80 -8.68 -23.79 20.25
#